data_AF-A0A8D5TZY1-F1
#
_entry.id   AF-A0A8D5TZY1-F1
#
_cell.length_a   1.000
_cell.length_b   1.000
_cell.length_c   1.000
_cell.angle_alpha   90.00
_cell.angle_beta   90.00
_cell.angle_gamma   90.00
#
_symmetry.space_group_name_H-M   'P 1'
#
loop_
_entity.id
_entity.type
_entity.pdbx_description
1 polymer ?
#
loop_
_entity_poly.entity_id
_entity_poly.type
_entity_poly.pdbx_seq_one_letter_code
_entity_poly.pdbx_strand_id
1 'polypeptide(L)'
;MILEDLSLLTSLLAGTTIFLGGIVEGFGYGLSLGTSWPYTRDIHKVAIRGDPEAIHRVLATLVGLFSLVLIITYFSALTIIGFISIVFTAFLGMATLYVLAGKLPSFFQGFHDIAAYTTFLTYMLLFTQAKVNLLAFFTNPVLLSFYAVIFIGGTVTGMRKMKKPIGYFTLPKEGQQIVWTLHGISIIVLLYFALVFGYLYAFLFVILDAGLGMIMYYFINKSPQKPGIYVSLHQFLAICTALTIALYALRII
;
A
#
# COMPACT_ATOMS: atom_id res chain seq x y z
N MET A 1 -13.79 23.99 -2.42
CA MET A 1 -12.48 24.56 -2.07
C MET A 1 -11.85 23.86 -0.88
N ILE A 2 -12.04 24.28 0.39
CA ILE A 2 -11.30 23.67 1.54
C ILE A 2 -11.46 22.15 1.65
N LEU A 3 -12.68 21.61 1.46
CA LEU A 3 -12.91 20.15 1.50
C LEU A 3 -12.17 19.41 0.38
N GLU A 4 -12.26 19.90 -0.85
CA GLU A 4 -11.63 19.27 -2.03
C GLU A 4 -10.11 19.33 -1.92
N ASP A 5 -9.57 20.50 -1.61
CA ASP A 5 -8.13 20.73 -1.49
C ASP A 5 -7.52 19.87 -0.38
N LEU A 6 -8.17 19.82 0.79
CA LEU A 6 -7.72 19.00 1.91
C LEU A 6 -7.87 17.50 1.62
N SER A 7 -8.93 17.09 0.91
CA SER A 7 -9.11 15.69 0.52
C SER A 7 -8.07 15.24 -0.50
N LEU A 8 -7.79 16.09 -1.50
CA LEU A 8 -6.74 15.83 -2.48
C LEU A 8 -5.38 15.74 -1.80
N LEU A 9 -5.04 16.72 -0.96
CA LEU A 9 -3.79 16.73 -0.20
C LEU A 9 -3.66 15.47 0.67
N THR A 10 -4.73 15.08 1.37
CA THR A 10 -4.73 13.87 2.20
C THR A 10 -4.53 12.61 1.36
N SER A 11 -5.17 12.51 0.20
CA SER A 11 -4.98 11.40 -0.75
C SER A 11 -3.55 11.37 -1.30
N LEU A 12 -3.00 12.50 -1.75
CA LEU A 12 -1.64 12.60 -2.24
C LEU A 12 -0.60 12.22 -1.18
N LEU A 13 -0.80 12.67 0.07
CA LEU A 13 0.06 12.30 1.19
C LEU A 13 -0.06 10.81 1.53
N ALA A 14 -1.27 10.23 1.48
CA ALA A 14 -1.47 8.79 1.67
C ALA A 14 -0.76 7.98 0.58
N GLY A 15 -0.90 8.35 -0.70
CA GLY A 15 -0.17 7.73 -1.81
C GLY A 15 1.36 7.87 -1.67
N THR A 16 1.83 9.06 -1.28
CA THR A 16 3.26 9.30 -1.00
C THR A 16 3.76 8.44 0.16
N THR A 17 2.94 8.24 1.19
CA THR A 17 3.27 7.40 2.35
C THR A 17 3.39 5.93 1.93
N ILE A 18 2.52 5.42 1.06
CA ILE A 18 2.62 4.08 0.47
C ILE A 18 3.93 3.94 -0.33
N PHE A 19 4.22 4.90 -1.22
CA PHE A 19 5.45 4.92 -2.00
C PHE A 19 6.71 4.91 -1.11
N LEU A 20 6.73 5.76 -0.07
CA LEU A 20 7.82 5.80 0.90
C LEU A 20 7.95 4.53 1.73
N GLY A 21 6.84 3.82 2.00
CA GLY A 21 6.90 2.48 2.57
C GLY A 21 7.75 1.53 1.71
N GLY A 22 7.63 1.63 0.38
CA GLY A 22 8.49 0.92 -0.56
C GLY A 22 9.95 1.37 -0.54
N ILE A 23 10.25 2.65 -0.27
CA ILE A 23 11.63 3.14 -0.06
C ILE A 23 12.19 2.57 1.26
N VAL A 24 11.40 2.59 2.32
CA VAL A 24 11.76 2.04 3.63
C VAL A 24 12.12 0.55 3.50
N GLU A 25 11.30 -0.24 2.80
CA GLU A 25 11.60 -1.63 2.50
C GLU A 25 12.83 -1.75 1.57
N GLY A 26 12.81 -1.06 0.44
CA GLY A 26 13.78 -1.19 -0.64
C GLY A 26 15.22 -0.92 -0.20
N PHE A 27 15.42 0.01 0.73
CA PHE A 27 16.73 0.38 1.25
C PHE A 27 17.05 -0.19 2.64
N GLY A 28 16.16 -1.02 3.20
CA GLY A 28 16.40 -1.76 4.45
C GLY A 28 16.23 -0.93 5.72
N TYR A 29 15.36 0.07 5.70
CA TYR A 29 15.05 0.96 6.83
C TYR A 29 13.86 0.52 7.66
N GLY A 30 13.19 -0.60 7.38
CA GLY A 30 11.95 -1.02 8.08
C GLY A 30 12.05 -1.26 9.59
N LEU A 31 13.24 -1.12 10.19
CA LEU A 31 13.51 -1.17 11.63
C LEU A 31 14.62 -0.18 12.05
N SER A 32 14.87 0.90 11.29
CA SER A 32 15.92 1.88 11.64
C SER A 32 15.61 2.59 12.97
N LEU A 33 14.33 2.76 13.29
CA LEU A 33 13.83 3.29 14.57
C LEU A 33 13.37 2.19 15.55
N GLY A 34 13.54 0.92 15.17
CA GLY A 34 13.06 -0.24 15.92
C GLY A 34 11.53 -0.34 15.99
N THR A 35 11.03 -1.19 16.89
CA THR A 35 9.59 -1.43 17.06
C THR A 35 8.92 -0.43 18.00
N SER A 36 9.62 0.59 18.48
CA SER A 36 9.06 1.61 19.35
C SER A 36 8.06 2.48 18.59
N TRP A 37 6.79 2.44 19.00
CA TRP A 37 5.73 3.27 18.44
C TRP A 37 4.85 3.83 19.57
N PRO A 38 4.67 5.16 19.68
CA PRO A 38 5.31 6.19 18.87
C PRO A 38 6.81 6.40 19.17
N TYR A 39 7.65 6.44 18.13
CA TYR A 39 9.00 6.98 18.28
C TYR A 39 8.90 8.50 18.23
N THR A 40 9.05 9.15 19.37
CA THR A 40 8.83 10.61 19.48
C THR A 40 10.11 11.41 19.68
N ARG A 41 11.20 10.77 20.13
CA ARG A 41 12.44 11.48 20.47
C ARG A 41 13.14 11.99 19.21
N ASP A 42 13.16 13.31 19.02
CA ASP A 42 13.86 13.98 17.93
C ASP A 42 13.50 13.48 16.51
N ILE A 43 12.30 12.90 16.31
CA ILE A 43 11.89 12.32 15.01
C ILE A 43 12.02 13.33 13.86
N HIS A 44 11.76 14.61 14.12
CA HIS A 44 11.96 15.70 13.17
C HIS A 44 13.42 15.84 12.72
N LYS A 45 14.40 15.74 13.65
CA LYS A 45 15.83 15.80 13.30
C LYS A 45 16.23 14.58 12.49
N VAL A 46 15.72 13.41 12.83
CA VAL A 46 16.01 12.16 12.11
C VAL A 46 15.42 12.20 10.69
N ALA A 47 14.20 12.71 10.53
CA ALA A 47 13.58 12.93 9.23
C ALA A 47 14.34 13.96 8.38
N ILE A 48 14.77 15.09 8.95
CA ILE A 48 15.57 16.11 8.25
C ILE A 48 16.92 15.55 7.78
N ARG A 49 17.50 14.60 8.52
CA ARG A 49 18.72 13.89 8.13
C ARG A 49 18.51 12.85 7.01
N GLY A 50 17.28 12.69 6.54
CA GLY A 50 16.95 11.85 5.38
C GLY A 50 16.64 10.39 5.73
N ASP A 51 16.33 10.05 6.98
CA ASP A 51 15.87 8.70 7.33
C ASP A 51 14.46 8.45 6.74
N PRO A 52 14.29 7.50 5.79
CA PRO A 52 13.01 7.28 5.14
C PRO A 52 11.92 6.76 6.09
N GLU A 53 12.28 6.02 7.15
CA GLU A 53 11.31 5.51 8.11
C GLU A 53 10.76 6.65 8.96
N ALA A 54 11.62 7.57 9.40
CA ALA A 54 11.20 8.77 10.12
C ALA A 54 10.28 9.65 9.25
N ILE A 55 10.65 9.89 7.98
CA ILE A 55 9.84 10.67 7.04
C ILE A 55 8.48 9.99 6.83
N HIS A 56 8.45 8.67 6.61
CA HIS A 56 7.22 7.90 6.44
C HIS A 56 6.29 8.03 7.66
N ARG A 57 6.81 7.89 8.89
CA ARG A 57 6.02 8.04 10.13
C ARG A 57 5.48 9.46 10.32
N VAL A 58 6.25 10.49 9.97
CA VAL A 58 5.80 11.90 10.02
C VAL A 58 4.67 12.13 9.01
N LEU A 59 4.80 11.67 7.77
CA LEU A 59 3.75 11.82 6.76
C LEU A 59 2.48 11.04 7.12
N ALA A 60 2.61 9.81 7.62
CA ALA A 60 1.47 9.04 8.11
C ALA A 60 0.72 9.78 9.24
N THR A 61 1.46 10.48 10.11
CA THR A 61 0.87 11.32 11.17
C THR A 61 0.11 12.50 10.59
N LEU A 62 0.65 13.18 9.56
CA LEU A 62 -0.05 14.29 8.88
C LEU A 62 -1.33 13.82 8.19
N VAL A 63 -1.30 12.65 7.53
CA VAL A 63 -2.49 12.02 6.94
C VAL A 63 -3.56 11.79 8.01
N GLY A 64 -3.18 11.30 9.20
CA GLY A 64 -4.10 11.14 10.33
C GLY A 64 -4.67 12.45 10.87
N LEU A 65 -3.87 13.51 10.96
CA LEU A 65 -4.35 14.82 11.40
C LEU A 65 -5.33 15.42 10.39
N PHE A 66 -5.05 15.37 9.09
CA PHE A 66 -5.96 15.88 8.07
C PHE A 66 -7.23 15.05 7.97
N SER A 67 -7.13 13.73 8.12
CA SER A 67 -8.28 12.84 8.25
C SER A 67 -9.19 13.22 9.42
N LEU A 68 -8.61 13.51 10.58
CA LEU A 68 -9.36 13.98 11.75
C LEU A 68 -10.06 15.31 11.47
N VAL A 69 -9.37 16.26 10.84
CA VAL A 69 -9.98 17.53 10.42
C VAL A 69 -11.14 17.28 9.46
N LEU A 70 -10.97 16.40 8.47
CA LEU A 70 -12.00 16.08 7.48
C LEU A 70 -13.25 15.45 8.10
N ILE A 71 -13.11 14.50 9.04
CA ILE A 71 -14.28 13.89 9.69
C ILE A 71 -15.01 14.87 10.63
N ILE A 72 -14.29 15.78 11.30
CA ILE A 72 -14.88 16.82 12.15
C ILE A 72 -15.63 17.85 11.31
N THR A 73 -15.03 18.30 10.21
CA THR A 73 -15.57 19.39 9.38
C THR A 73 -16.62 18.92 8.37
N TYR A 74 -16.56 17.65 7.94
CA TYR A 74 -17.48 17.08 6.97
C TYR A 74 -17.81 15.62 7.33
N PHE A 75 -18.79 15.44 8.22
CA PHE A 75 -19.19 14.13 8.69
C PHE A 75 -20.00 13.38 7.62
N SER A 76 -19.41 12.34 7.03
CA SER A 76 -20.00 11.55 5.94
C SER A 76 -19.50 10.11 5.98
N ALA A 77 -20.17 9.21 5.27
CA ALA A 77 -19.72 7.82 5.17
C ALA A 77 -18.27 7.69 4.65
N LEU A 78 -17.86 8.53 3.69
CA LEU A 78 -16.48 8.56 3.17
C LEU A 78 -15.49 9.01 4.24
N THR A 79 -15.77 10.09 4.98
CA THR A 79 -14.84 10.57 6.02
C THR A 79 -14.77 9.61 7.22
N ILE A 80 -15.86 8.90 7.54
CA ILE A 80 -15.87 7.82 8.53
C ILE A 80 -14.99 6.65 8.06
N ILE A 81 -15.20 6.15 6.84
CA ILE A 81 -14.40 5.03 6.29
C ILE A 81 -12.93 5.43 6.22
N GLY A 82 -12.62 6.64 5.77
CA GLY A 82 -11.25 7.15 5.65
C GLY A 82 -10.56 7.25 7.01
N PHE A 83 -11.24 7.82 8.01
CA PHE A 83 -10.72 7.92 9.37
C PHE A 83 -10.49 6.55 10.01
N ILE A 84 -11.48 5.65 9.92
CA ILE A 84 -11.34 4.27 10.40
C ILE A 84 -10.16 3.58 9.69
N SER A 85 -10.04 3.72 8.37
CA SER A 85 -8.96 3.12 7.58
C SER A 85 -7.58 3.62 8.04
N ILE A 86 -7.43 4.89 8.39
CA ILE A 86 -6.16 5.42 8.93
C ILE A 86 -5.86 4.89 10.32
N VAL A 87 -6.87 4.81 11.19
CA VAL A 87 -6.71 4.21 12.52
C VAL A 87 -6.20 2.77 12.38
N PHE A 88 -6.82 1.97 11.51
CA PHE A 88 -6.35 0.62 11.19
C PHE A 88 -4.95 0.63 10.59
N THR A 89 -4.65 1.52 9.65
CA THR A 89 -3.32 1.65 9.03
C THR A 89 -2.25 1.91 10.10
N ALA A 90 -2.51 2.78 11.08
CA ALA A 90 -1.56 3.08 12.15
C ALA A 90 -1.31 1.88 13.07
N PHE A 91 -2.36 1.15 13.48
CA PHE A 91 -2.20 -0.06 14.30
C PHE A 91 -1.52 -1.19 13.53
N LEU A 92 -1.88 -1.38 12.26
CA LEU A 92 -1.29 -2.39 11.40
C LEU A 92 0.13 -2.02 10.95
N GLY A 93 0.48 -0.73 10.94
CA GLY A 93 1.86 -0.25 10.76
C GLY A 93 2.73 -0.62 11.95
N MET A 94 2.19 -0.52 13.18
CA MET A 94 2.85 -1.09 14.36
C MET A 94 2.99 -2.60 14.23
N ALA A 95 1.90 -3.30 13.87
CA ALA A 95 1.92 -4.74 13.70
C ALA A 95 2.97 -5.18 12.66
N THR A 96 3.10 -4.44 11.57
CA THR A 96 4.12 -4.59 10.52
C THR A 96 5.53 -4.57 11.12
N LEU A 97 5.88 -3.59 11.96
CA LEU A 97 7.19 -3.57 12.64
C LEU A 97 7.43 -4.85 13.46
N TYR A 98 6.39 -5.38 14.10
CA TYR A 98 6.47 -6.64 14.83
C TYR A 98 6.58 -7.86 13.89
N VAL A 99 5.93 -7.86 12.73
CA VAL A 99 6.12 -8.86 11.68
C VAL A 99 7.59 -8.89 11.23
N LEU A 100 8.15 -7.72 10.94
CA LEU A 100 9.54 -7.56 10.52
C LEU A 100 10.53 -7.99 11.61
N ALA A 101 10.21 -7.73 12.87
CA ALA A 101 10.95 -8.24 14.03
C ALA A 101 10.74 -9.74 14.28
N GLY A 102 9.84 -10.40 13.55
CA GLY A 102 9.51 -11.82 13.69
C GLY A 102 8.62 -12.17 14.86
N LYS A 103 7.90 -11.19 15.41
CA LYS A 103 7.02 -11.29 16.58
C LYS A 103 5.54 -11.45 16.23
N LEU A 104 5.14 -11.16 14.98
CA LEU A 104 3.77 -11.34 14.49
C LEU A 104 3.72 -12.08 13.13
N PRO A 105 2.59 -12.73 12.80
CA PRO A 105 2.35 -13.36 11.51
C PRO A 105 2.41 -12.40 10.30
N SER A 106 2.89 -12.89 9.16
CA SER A 106 3.10 -12.09 7.93
C SER A 106 1.84 -11.46 7.36
N PHE A 107 0.64 -12.04 7.56
CA PHE A 107 -0.60 -11.52 7.01
C PHE A 107 -0.99 -10.13 7.57
N PHE A 108 -0.44 -9.72 8.72
CA PHE A 108 -0.65 -8.36 9.25
C PHE A 108 -0.06 -7.28 8.33
N GLN A 109 1.02 -7.59 7.61
CA GLN A 109 1.54 -6.72 6.55
C GLN A 109 0.52 -6.58 5.41
N GLY A 110 -0.11 -7.67 4.99
CA GLY A 110 -1.15 -7.64 3.96
C GLY A 110 -2.36 -6.78 4.36
N PHE A 111 -2.81 -6.87 5.62
CA PHE A 111 -3.89 -6.02 6.13
C PHE A 111 -3.47 -4.55 6.23
N HIS A 112 -2.23 -4.27 6.65
CA HIS A 112 -1.68 -2.92 6.64
C HIS A 112 -1.79 -2.29 5.26
N ASP A 113 -1.39 -3.03 4.23
CA ASP A 113 -1.40 -2.53 2.86
C ASP A 113 -2.85 -2.31 2.37
N ILE A 114 -3.81 -3.22 2.65
CA ILE A 114 -5.23 -2.98 2.37
C ILE A 114 -5.70 -1.65 2.99
N ALA A 115 -5.40 -1.42 4.27
CA ALA A 115 -5.84 -0.23 4.99
C ALA A 115 -5.22 1.05 4.39
N ALA A 116 -3.95 1.00 3.99
CA ALA A 116 -3.26 2.11 3.35
C ALA A 116 -3.87 2.46 1.98
N TYR A 117 -4.10 1.46 1.11
CA TYR A 117 -4.75 1.69 -0.19
C TYR A 117 -6.21 2.14 -0.05
N THR A 118 -6.93 1.63 0.95
CA THR A 118 -8.31 2.09 1.26
C THR A 118 -8.32 3.54 1.71
N THR A 119 -7.35 3.95 2.53
CA THR A 119 -7.15 5.35 2.93
C THR A 119 -6.93 6.23 1.71
N PHE A 120 -5.97 5.87 0.84
CA PHE A 120 -5.68 6.60 -0.40
C PHE A 120 -6.93 6.78 -1.27
N LEU A 121 -7.64 5.69 -1.54
CA LEU A 121 -8.84 5.68 -2.39
C LEU A 121 -9.98 6.48 -1.77
N THR A 122 -10.21 6.37 -0.47
CA THR A 122 -11.34 7.05 0.19
C THR A 122 -11.21 8.57 0.11
N TYR A 123 -10.00 9.11 0.32
CA TYR A 123 -9.78 10.55 0.18
C TYR A 123 -9.73 11.00 -1.28
N MET A 124 -9.31 10.12 -2.21
CA MET A 124 -9.44 10.39 -3.64
C MET A 124 -10.92 10.52 -4.03
N LEU A 125 -11.76 9.56 -3.62
CA LEU A 125 -13.21 9.61 -3.85
C LEU A 125 -13.82 10.89 -3.29
N LEU A 126 -13.46 11.25 -2.06
CA LEU A 126 -13.94 12.48 -1.42
C LEU A 126 -13.52 13.73 -2.22
N PHE A 127 -12.29 13.76 -2.75
CA PHE A 127 -11.83 14.85 -3.62
C PHE A 127 -12.67 14.98 -4.89
N THR A 128 -13.02 13.87 -5.57
CA THR A 128 -13.77 13.93 -6.84
C THR A 128 -15.18 14.49 -6.69
N GLN A 129 -15.72 14.57 -5.47
CA GLN A 129 -17.13 14.93 -5.19
C GLN A 129 -18.15 14.06 -5.95
N ALA A 130 -17.72 12.94 -6.51
CA ALA A 130 -18.58 12.06 -7.29
C ALA A 130 -19.63 11.42 -6.36
N LYS A 131 -20.86 11.31 -6.84
CA LYS A 131 -21.90 10.54 -6.14
C LYS A 131 -21.65 9.06 -6.36
N VAL A 132 -20.95 8.45 -5.40
CA VAL A 132 -20.57 7.03 -5.45
C VAL A 132 -21.47 6.21 -4.54
N ASN A 133 -22.02 5.12 -5.06
CA ASN A 133 -22.51 4.06 -4.20
C ASN A 133 -21.31 3.33 -3.61
N LEU A 134 -20.98 3.63 -2.34
CA LEU A 134 -19.78 3.10 -1.68
C LEU A 134 -19.76 1.58 -1.63
N LEU A 135 -20.92 0.95 -1.41
CA LEU A 135 -21.02 -0.50 -1.42
C LEU A 135 -20.63 -1.05 -2.80
N ALA A 136 -21.23 -0.54 -3.87
CA ALA A 136 -20.92 -0.95 -5.24
C ALA A 136 -19.47 -0.68 -5.63
N PHE A 137 -18.88 0.41 -5.13
CA PHE A 137 -17.47 0.72 -5.34
C PHE A 137 -16.55 -0.32 -4.67
N PHE A 138 -16.74 -0.57 -3.37
CA PHE A 138 -15.88 -1.49 -2.62
C PHE A 138 -16.16 -2.98 -2.92
N THR A 139 -17.32 -3.31 -3.49
CA THR A 139 -17.61 -4.67 -3.99
C THR A 139 -17.35 -4.85 -5.48
N ASN A 140 -16.76 -3.85 -6.14
CA ASN A 140 -16.35 -3.96 -7.54
C ASN A 140 -15.35 -5.12 -7.72
N PRO A 141 -15.57 -6.07 -8.66
CA PRO A 141 -14.70 -7.24 -8.82
C PRO A 141 -13.23 -6.91 -9.14
N VAL A 142 -12.98 -5.83 -9.88
CA VAL A 142 -11.62 -5.36 -10.21
C VAL A 142 -10.95 -4.80 -8.96
N LEU A 143 -11.66 -4.01 -8.16
CA LEU A 143 -11.12 -3.49 -6.90
C LEU A 143 -10.89 -4.60 -5.85
N LEU A 144 -11.82 -5.56 -5.74
CA LEU A 144 -11.66 -6.70 -4.83
C LEU A 144 -10.47 -7.58 -5.21
N SER A 145 -10.27 -7.86 -6.50
CA SER A 145 -9.09 -8.59 -6.98
C SER A 145 -7.81 -7.79 -6.77
N PHE A 146 -7.83 -6.47 -6.93
CA PHE A 146 -6.71 -5.60 -6.56
C PHE A 146 -6.37 -5.71 -5.07
N TYR A 147 -7.35 -5.63 -4.17
CA TYR A 147 -7.10 -5.81 -2.73
C TYR A 147 -6.53 -7.19 -2.39
N ALA A 148 -6.95 -8.25 -3.10
CA ALA A 148 -6.35 -9.57 -2.94
C ALA A 148 -4.87 -9.59 -3.38
N VAL A 149 -4.53 -8.94 -4.50
CA VAL A 149 -3.14 -8.78 -4.95
C VAL A 149 -2.30 -8.06 -3.89
N ILE A 150 -2.80 -6.92 -3.38
CA ILE A 150 -2.14 -6.13 -2.34
C ILE A 150 -1.93 -6.94 -1.06
N PHE A 151 -2.96 -7.64 -0.59
CA PHE A 151 -2.88 -8.46 0.62
C PHE A 151 -1.81 -9.54 0.52
N ILE A 152 -1.81 -10.30 -0.59
CA ILE A 152 -0.87 -11.40 -0.78
C ILE A 152 0.54 -10.84 -1.00
N GLY A 153 0.69 -9.73 -1.72
CA GLY A 153 1.96 -9.02 -1.90
C GLY A 153 2.57 -8.57 -0.57
N GLY A 154 1.77 -7.92 0.28
CA GLY A 154 2.18 -7.59 1.65
C GLY A 154 2.56 -8.82 2.46
N THR A 155 1.82 -9.91 2.32
CA THR A 155 2.16 -11.19 2.98
C THR A 155 3.52 -11.74 2.51
N VAL A 156 3.89 -11.61 1.23
CA VAL A 156 5.23 -11.95 0.72
C VAL A 156 6.29 -11.13 1.44
N THR A 157 6.12 -9.80 1.53
CA THR A 157 7.04 -8.91 2.27
C THR A 157 7.17 -9.32 3.74
N GLY A 158 6.05 -9.59 4.40
CA GLY A 158 6.00 -10.04 5.79
C GLY A 158 6.74 -11.36 6.02
N MET A 159 6.56 -12.34 5.13
CA MET A 159 7.26 -13.64 5.18
C MET A 159 8.78 -13.48 5.07
N ARG A 160 9.22 -12.53 4.24
CA ARG A 160 10.64 -12.20 4.07
C ARG A 160 11.23 -11.46 5.27
N LYS A 161 10.41 -10.78 6.09
CA LYS A 161 10.85 -9.90 7.17
C LYS A 161 11.88 -8.85 6.70
N MET A 162 11.83 -8.47 5.42
CA MET A 162 12.81 -7.64 4.72
C MET A 162 14.27 -8.10 4.84
N LYS A 163 14.51 -9.37 5.17
CA LYS A 163 15.86 -9.93 5.41
C LYS A 163 16.12 -11.22 4.66
N LYS A 164 15.07 -11.94 4.27
CA LYS A 164 15.16 -13.24 3.64
C LYS A 164 14.91 -13.14 2.13
N PRO A 165 15.65 -13.90 1.31
CA PRO A 165 15.31 -14.10 -0.09
C PRO A 165 14.03 -14.92 -0.21
N ILE A 166 13.37 -14.88 -1.35
CA ILE A 166 12.27 -15.82 -1.68
C ILE A 166 12.85 -17.20 -2.06
N GLY A 167 14.06 -17.21 -2.61
CA GLY A 167 14.75 -18.35 -3.20
C GLY A 167 14.31 -18.57 -4.65
N TYR A 168 15.25 -18.98 -5.51
CA TYR A 168 14.96 -19.44 -6.86
C TYR A 168 14.25 -20.80 -6.83
N PHE A 169 13.19 -20.96 -7.61
CA PHE A 169 12.45 -22.22 -7.67
C PHE A 169 11.76 -22.43 -9.02
N THR A 170 11.53 -23.69 -9.37
CA THR A 170 10.66 -24.11 -10.47
C THR A 170 9.30 -24.57 -9.94
N LEU A 171 9.28 -25.25 -8.80
CA LEU A 171 8.09 -25.62 -8.05
C LEU A 171 8.20 -25.07 -6.62
N PRO A 172 7.17 -24.40 -6.09
CA PRO A 172 7.23 -23.81 -4.76
C PRO A 172 7.20 -24.91 -3.71
N LYS A 173 8.20 -24.92 -2.82
CA LYS A 173 8.30 -25.88 -1.70
C LYS A 173 8.22 -25.17 -0.34
N GLU A 174 8.80 -23.99 -0.27
CA GLU A 174 8.82 -23.18 0.96
C GLU A 174 7.60 -22.27 1.04
N GLY A 175 7.14 -21.97 2.26
CA GLY A 175 5.96 -21.11 2.47
C GLY A 175 6.05 -19.75 1.76
N GLN A 176 7.24 -19.13 1.73
CA GLN A 176 7.46 -17.87 1.01
C GLN A 176 7.33 -18.00 -0.52
N GLN A 177 7.73 -19.15 -1.09
CA GLN A 177 7.60 -19.42 -2.52
C GLN A 177 6.15 -19.69 -2.89
N ILE A 178 5.42 -20.39 -2.01
CA ILE A 178 3.98 -20.64 -2.15
C ILE A 178 3.23 -19.31 -2.16
N VAL A 179 3.46 -18.45 -1.17
CA VAL A 179 2.77 -17.15 -1.08
C VAL A 179 3.14 -16.23 -2.25
N TRP A 180 4.40 -16.23 -2.70
CA TRP A 180 4.79 -15.50 -3.91
C TRP A 180 4.11 -16.06 -5.17
N THR A 181 3.95 -17.37 -5.28
CA THR A 181 3.20 -18.00 -6.40
C THR A 181 1.73 -17.61 -6.35
N LEU A 182 1.11 -17.61 -5.16
CA LEU A 182 -0.26 -17.14 -4.97
C LEU A 182 -0.42 -15.66 -5.33
N HIS A 183 0.60 -14.83 -5.09
CA HIS A 183 0.60 -13.43 -5.53
C HIS A 183 0.62 -13.33 -7.06
N GLY A 184 1.44 -14.14 -7.73
CA GLY A 184 1.42 -14.23 -9.20
C GLY A 184 0.06 -14.68 -9.76
N ILE A 185 -0.58 -15.66 -9.11
CA ILE A 185 -1.92 -16.12 -9.49
C ILE A 185 -2.97 -15.02 -9.30
N SER A 186 -2.92 -14.27 -8.19
CA SER A 186 -3.88 -13.18 -7.96
C SER A 186 -3.73 -12.04 -8.97
N ILE A 187 -2.50 -11.78 -9.47
CA ILE A 187 -2.27 -10.83 -10.57
C ILE A 187 -3.00 -11.29 -11.84
N ILE A 188 -2.96 -12.59 -12.18
CA ILE A 188 -3.69 -13.13 -13.35
C ILE A 188 -5.21 -12.93 -13.18
N VAL A 189 -5.73 -13.14 -11.97
CA VAL A 189 -7.15 -12.89 -11.66
C VAL A 189 -7.51 -11.41 -11.82
N LEU A 190 -6.66 -10.50 -11.35
CA LEU A 190 -6.84 -9.06 -11.53
C LEU A 190 -6.82 -8.68 -13.01
N LEU A 191 -5.87 -9.20 -13.80
CA LEU A 191 -5.81 -8.97 -15.24
C LEU A 191 -7.07 -9.46 -15.95
N TYR A 192 -7.57 -10.64 -15.58
CA TYR A 192 -8.83 -11.18 -16.11
C TYR A 192 -10.00 -10.23 -15.83
N PHE A 193 -10.19 -9.82 -14.58
CA PHE A 193 -11.28 -8.91 -14.24
C PHE A 193 -11.13 -7.54 -14.89
N ALA A 194 -9.92 -6.98 -14.91
CA ALA A 194 -9.66 -5.70 -15.57
C ALA A 194 -10.00 -5.76 -17.07
N LEU A 195 -9.65 -6.86 -17.75
CA LEU A 195 -9.97 -7.04 -19.16
C LEU A 195 -11.48 -7.22 -19.41
N VAL A 196 -12.13 -8.12 -18.66
CA VAL A 196 -13.56 -8.43 -18.83
C VAL A 196 -14.44 -7.22 -18.57
N PHE A 197 -14.07 -6.37 -17.60
CA PHE A 197 -14.83 -5.16 -17.26
C PHE A 197 -14.34 -3.88 -17.95
N GLY A 198 -13.35 -3.97 -18.85
CA GLY A 198 -12.90 -2.85 -19.70
C GLY A 198 -11.95 -1.85 -19.03
N TYR A 199 -11.35 -2.19 -17.88
CA TYR A 199 -10.40 -1.34 -17.14
C TYR A 199 -9.00 -1.33 -17.81
N LEU A 200 -8.92 -0.78 -19.03
CA LEU A 200 -7.72 -0.86 -19.87
C LEU A 200 -6.48 -0.23 -19.23
N TYR A 201 -6.61 0.93 -18.59
CA TYR A 201 -5.47 1.57 -17.93
C TYR A 201 -4.95 0.77 -16.73
N ALA A 202 -5.87 0.23 -15.90
CA ALA A 202 -5.48 -0.65 -14.80
C ALA A 202 -4.81 -1.91 -15.35
N PHE A 203 -5.34 -2.51 -16.41
CA PHE A 203 -4.74 -3.67 -17.08
C PHE A 203 -3.30 -3.38 -17.54
N LEU A 204 -3.06 -2.23 -18.18
CA LEU A 204 -1.71 -1.84 -18.61
C LEU A 204 -0.76 -1.63 -17.43
N PHE A 205 -1.20 -0.94 -16.38
CA PHE A 205 -0.37 -0.76 -15.18
C PHE A 205 -0.05 -2.09 -14.50
N VAL A 206 -1.00 -3.03 -14.43
CA VAL A 206 -0.77 -4.36 -13.84
C VAL A 206 0.24 -5.18 -14.66
N ILE A 207 0.24 -5.09 -15.99
CA ILE A 207 1.26 -5.74 -16.82
C ILE A 207 2.65 -5.16 -16.55
N LEU A 208 2.76 -3.83 -16.53
CA LEU A 208 4.02 -3.15 -16.23
C LEU A 208 4.51 -3.53 -14.83
N ASP A 209 3.60 -3.58 -13.87
CA ASP A 209 3.89 -3.89 -12.48
C ASP A 209 4.30 -5.35 -12.28
N ALA A 210 3.70 -6.29 -13.02
CA ALA A 210 4.12 -7.68 -13.03
C ALA A 210 5.54 -7.84 -13.58
N GLY A 211 5.87 -7.14 -14.67
CA GLY A 211 7.23 -7.11 -15.21
C GLY A 211 8.25 -6.55 -14.21
N LEU A 212 7.90 -5.45 -13.53
CA LEU A 212 8.70 -4.88 -12.47
C LEU A 212 8.83 -5.81 -11.25
N GLY A 213 7.77 -6.54 -10.90
CA GLY A 213 7.76 -7.54 -9.85
C GLY A 213 8.73 -8.69 -10.12
N MET A 214 8.91 -9.08 -11.39
CA MET A 214 9.93 -10.07 -11.79
C MET A 214 11.35 -9.53 -11.65
N ILE A 215 11.58 -8.25 -12.01
CA ILE A 215 12.87 -7.58 -11.77
C ILE A 215 13.13 -7.50 -10.26
N MET A 216 12.14 -7.09 -9.48
CA MET A 216 12.20 -7.02 -8.03
C MET A 216 12.51 -8.39 -7.43
N TYR A 217 11.89 -9.48 -7.91
CA TYR A 217 12.18 -10.84 -7.48
C TYR A 217 13.66 -11.20 -7.65
N TYR A 218 14.30 -10.83 -8.77
CA TYR A 218 15.74 -11.01 -8.95
C TYR A 218 16.55 -10.26 -7.88
N PHE A 219 16.25 -8.97 -7.65
CA PHE A 219 16.99 -8.17 -6.66
C PHE A 219 16.73 -8.58 -5.22
N ILE A 220 15.52 -9.05 -4.89
CA ILE A 220 15.18 -9.63 -3.59
C ILE A 220 16.01 -10.87 -3.31
N ASN A 221 16.28 -11.70 -4.32
CA ASN A 221 17.11 -12.88 -4.14
C ASN A 221 18.61 -12.53 -4.10
N LYS A 222 19.04 -11.50 -4.82
CA LYS A 222 20.43 -11.03 -4.86
C LYS A 222 20.84 -10.25 -3.63
N SER A 223 20.00 -9.32 -3.15
CA SER A 223 20.25 -8.47 -1.98
C SER A 223 18.97 -8.36 -1.13
N PRO A 224 18.66 -9.40 -0.32
CA PRO A 224 17.39 -9.48 0.39
C PRO A 224 17.09 -8.34 1.34
N GLN A 225 18.13 -7.75 1.95
CA GLN A 225 17.99 -6.64 2.89
C GLN A 225 17.81 -5.28 2.20
N LYS A 226 18.27 -5.16 0.94
CA LYS A 226 18.30 -3.89 0.20
C LYS A 226 18.04 -4.13 -1.30
N PRO A 227 16.83 -4.59 -1.67
CA PRO A 227 16.50 -4.85 -3.08
C PRO A 227 16.45 -3.57 -3.93
N GLY A 228 16.51 -2.39 -3.31
CA GLY A 228 16.66 -1.09 -3.96
C GLY A 228 15.33 -0.47 -4.38
N ILE A 229 15.42 0.47 -5.32
CA ILE A 229 14.31 1.33 -5.76
C ILE A 229 13.12 0.56 -6.34
N TYR A 230 13.34 -0.67 -6.84
CA TYR A 230 12.31 -1.48 -7.48
C TYR A 230 11.09 -1.73 -6.59
N VAL A 231 11.27 -1.80 -5.26
CA VAL A 231 10.14 -1.94 -4.33
C VAL A 231 9.25 -0.70 -4.35
N SER A 232 9.84 0.50 -4.31
CA SER A 232 9.08 1.75 -4.39
C SER A 232 8.42 1.96 -5.75
N LEU A 233 9.09 1.55 -6.84
CA LEU A 233 8.49 1.59 -8.17
C LEU A 233 7.30 0.61 -8.30
N HIS A 234 7.39 -0.55 -7.64
CA HIS A 234 6.31 -1.55 -7.60
C HIS A 234 5.09 -0.96 -6.87
N GLN A 235 5.33 -0.32 -5.71
CA GLN A 235 4.28 0.41 -5.00
C GLN A 235 3.71 1.58 -5.83
N PHE A 236 4.53 2.30 -6.58
CA PHE A 236 4.07 3.38 -7.45
C PHE A 236 3.11 2.88 -8.54
N LEU A 237 3.44 1.80 -9.25
CA LEU A 237 2.57 1.24 -10.28
C LEU A 237 1.29 0.64 -9.69
N ALA A 238 1.35 0.07 -8.48
CA ALA A 238 0.17 -0.37 -7.74
C ALA A 238 -0.74 0.82 -7.35
N ILE A 239 -0.18 1.97 -6.96
CA ILE A 239 -0.95 3.23 -6.75
C ILE A 239 -1.61 3.68 -8.06
N CYS A 240 -0.89 3.66 -9.18
CA CYS A 240 -1.45 3.99 -10.49
C CYS A 240 -2.60 3.04 -10.87
N THR A 241 -2.45 1.75 -10.58
CA THR A 241 -3.51 0.75 -10.77
C THR A 241 -4.74 1.08 -9.93
N ALA A 242 -4.58 1.32 -8.63
CA ALA A 242 -5.68 1.70 -7.73
C ALA A 242 -6.39 2.98 -8.20
N LEU A 243 -5.61 4.00 -8.57
CA LEU A 243 -6.12 5.28 -9.06
C LEU A 243 -6.96 5.09 -10.33
N THR A 244 -6.45 4.35 -11.31
CA THR A 244 -7.17 4.13 -12.58
C THR A 244 -8.39 3.24 -12.44
N ILE A 245 -8.37 2.25 -11.53
CA ILE A 245 -9.59 1.53 -11.13
C ILE A 245 -10.63 2.50 -10.60
N ALA A 246 -10.24 3.38 -9.69
CA ALA A 246 -11.17 4.31 -9.10
C ALA A 246 -11.71 5.32 -10.12
N LEU A 247 -10.86 5.96 -10.93
CA LEU A 247 -11.29 6.93 -11.95
C LEU A 247 -12.25 6.31 -12.98
N TYR A 248 -11.99 5.08 -13.44
CA TYR A 248 -12.88 4.38 -14.36
C TYR A 248 -14.21 4.01 -13.69
N ALA A 249 -14.20 3.55 -12.43
CA ALA A 249 -15.43 3.27 -11.68
C ALA A 249 -16.31 4.53 -11.50
N LEU A 250 -15.70 5.72 -11.50
CA LEU A 250 -16.36 7.01 -11.47
C LEU A 250 -16.77 7.56 -12.84
N ARG A 251 -16.45 6.84 -13.93
CA ARG A 251 -16.66 7.27 -15.32
C ARG A 251 -15.95 8.60 -15.66
N ILE A 252 -14.80 8.84 -15.05
CA ILE A 252 -13.95 10.01 -15.35
C ILE A 252 -13.06 9.71 -16.57
N ILE A 253 -12.63 8.45 -16.71
CA ILE A 253 -11.82 7.93 -17.82
C ILE A 253 -12.42 6.64 -18.37
#